data_AF-A0A7X7I2D4-F1
#
_entry.id   AF-A0A7X7I2D4-F1
#
_cell.length_a   1.000
_cell.length_b   1.000
_cell.length_c   1.000
_cell.angle_alpha   90.00
_cell.angle_beta   90.00
_cell.angle_gamma   90.00
#
_symmetry.space_group_name_H-M   'P 1'
#
loop_
_entity.id
_entity.type
_entity.pdbx_description
1 polymer ?
#
loop_
_entity_poly.entity_id
_entity_poly.type
_entity_poly.pdbx_seq_one_letter_code
_entity_poly.pdbx_strand_id
1 'polypeptide(L)' 'MGLRRMGGGGAGPGGECVCHACGYREPHDQGQPCNQKKCPKCGQTMARG' A
#
# COMPACT_ATOMS: atom_id res chain seq x y z
N MET A 1 -10.33 16.90 -27.53
CA MET A 1 -9.46 16.89 -26.34
C MET A 1 -10.23 16.26 -25.18
N GLY A 2 -9.81 15.10 -24.66
CA GLY A 2 -10.46 14.43 -23.53
C GLY A 2 -9.43 13.98 -22.49
N LEU A 3 -9.29 14.75 -21.42
CA LEU A 3 -8.52 14.37 -20.23
C LEU A 3 -9.15 13.14 -19.58
N ARG A 4 -8.31 12.18 -19.15
CA ARG A 4 -8.43 11.50 -17.83
C ARG A 4 -7.28 10.51 -17.62
N ARG A 5 -6.29 11.00 -16.86
CA ARG A 5 -5.25 10.22 -16.20
C ARG A 5 -5.89 9.00 -15.52
N MET A 6 -5.53 7.80 -15.96
CA MET A 6 -5.75 6.61 -15.17
C MET A 6 -4.52 5.73 -15.31
N GLY A 7 -3.44 6.15 -14.65
CA GLY A 7 -2.42 5.21 -14.19
C GLY A 7 -3.07 4.32 -13.13
N GLY A 8 -3.92 3.41 -13.58
CA GLY A 8 -4.48 2.36 -12.75
C GLY A 8 -3.36 1.38 -12.45
N GLY A 9 -2.57 1.69 -11.42
CA GLY A 9 -1.78 0.68 -10.73
C GLY A 9 -2.77 -0.27 -10.09
N GLY A 10 -3.27 -1.23 -10.86
CA GLY A 10 -4.12 -2.30 -10.37
C GLY A 10 -3.31 -3.14 -9.39
N ALA A 11 -3.30 -2.76 -8.12
CA ALA A 11 -2.86 -3.62 -7.03
C ALA A 11 -3.91 -4.72 -6.89
N GLY A 12 -3.74 -5.77 -7.69
CA GLY A 12 -4.59 -6.96 -7.68
C GLY A 12 -4.65 -7.64 -6.30
N PRO A 13 -5.24 -8.85 -6.20
CA PRO A 13 -5.40 -9.58 -4.94
C PRO A 13 -4.09 -10.05 -4.26
N GLY A 14 -2.95 -9.45 -4.61
CA GLY A 14 -1.76 -9.26 -3.78
C GLY A 14 -1.21 -7.85 -4.07
N GLY A 15 -1.49 -6.90 -3.16
CA GLY A 15 -1.00 -5.53 -3.26
C GLY A 15 0.35 -5.36 -2.57
N GLU A 16 0.85 -4.13 -2.49
CA GLU A 16 1.90 -3.76 -1.54
C GLU A 16 1.26 -3.00 -0.36
N CYS A 17 1.75 -3.25 0.84
CA CYS A 17 1.43 -2.43 1.98
C CYS A 17 2.31 -1.18 1.93
N VAL A 18 1.68 -0.02 1.91
CA VAL A 18 2.34 1.28 1.87
C VAL A 18 2.08 2.04 3.16
N CYS A 19 3.14 2.61 3.72
CA CYS A 19 3.06 3.51 4.86
C CYS A 19 2.85 4.94 4.36
N HIS A 20 1.70 5.53 4.63
CA HIS A 20 1.41 6.93 4.27
C HIS A 20 2.21 7.96 5.07
N ALA A 21 2.79 7.57 6.21
CA ALA A 21 3.57 8.48 7.04
C ALA A 21 5.01 8.69 6.53
N CYS A 22 5.64 7.65 5.98
CA CYS A 22 7.04 7.72 5.54
C CYS A 22 7.29 7.24 4.09
N GLY A 23 6.27 6.71 3.41
CA GLY A 23 6.38 6.19 2.04
C GLY A 23 7.02 4.81 1.94
N TYR A 24 7.20 4.09 3.05
CA TYR A 24 7.73 2.72 3.05
C TYR A 24 6.75 1.75 2.37
N ARG A 25 7.27 0.87 1.51
CA ARG A 25 6.50 -0.10 0.73
C ARG A 25 7.00 -1.49 1.03
N GLU A 26 6.11 -2.42 1.29
CA GLU A 26 6.44 -3.83 1.47
C GLU A 26 5.42 -4.72 0.76
N PRO A 27 5.81 -5.93 0.34
CA PRO A 27 4.85 -6.89 -0.20
C PRO A 27 3.76 -7.21 0.83
N HIS A 28 2.50 -7.19 0.40
CA HIS A 28 1.40 -7.60 1.25
C HIS A 28 1.50 -9.10 1.54
N ASP A 29 1.46 -9.45 2.82
CA ASP A 29 1.56 -10.84 3.27
C ASP A 29 0.18 -11.50 3.26
N GLN A 30 0.07 -12.67 2.64
CA GLN A 30 -1.20 -13.40 2.58
C GLN A 30 -1.53 -13.97 3.95
N GLY A 31 -2.60 -13.45 4.56
CA GLY A 31 -3.05 -13.84 5.90
C GLY A 31 -2.94 -12.72 6.92
N GLN A 32 -2.21 -11.64 6.62
CA GLN A 32 -2.16 -10.45 7.48
C GLN A 32 -2.49 -9.18 6.68
N PRO A 33 -3.66 -8.55 6.92
CA PRO A 33 -4.01 -7.30 6.25
C PRO A 33 -3.00 -6.19 6.58
N CYS A 34 -2.72 -5.30 5.62
CA CYS A 34 -1.74 -4.21 5.80
C CYS A 34 -2.02 -3.36 7.04
N ASN A 35 -3.30 -3.17 7.37
CA ASN A 35 -3.73 -2.40 8.54
C ASN A 35 -3.44 -3.06 9.90
N GLN A 36 -3.02 -4.32 9.93
CA GLN A 36 -2.53 -5.00 11.13
C GLN A 36 -1.00 -4.95 11.24
N LYS A 37 -0.29 -4.59 10.16
CA LYS A 37 1.15 -4.37 10.20
C LYS A 37 1.48 -2.93 10.58
N LYS A 38 2.50 -2.78 11.44
CA LYS A 38 3.11 -1.48 11.75
C LYS A 38 4.38 -1.31 10.92
N CYS A 39 4.55 -0.13 10.35
CA CYS A 39 5.71 0.21 9.56
C CYS A 39 6.99 0.13 10.43
N PRO A 40 8.02 -0.63 10.03
CA PRO A 40 9.26 -0.73 10.79
C PRO A 40 10.09 0.56 10.80
N LYS A 41 9.79 1.52 9.91
CA LYS A 41 10.52 2.80 9.85
C LYS A 41 9.96 3.88 10.78
N CYS A 42 8.64 3.93 10.98
CA CYS A 42 8.00 5.01 11.75
C CYS A 42 6.98 4.52 12.78
N GLY A 43 6.64 3.23 12.81
CA GLY A 43 5.65 2.65 13.73
C GLY A 43 4.18 2.86 13.35
N GLN A 44 3.91 3.58 12.25
CA GLN A 44 2.55 3.86 11.78
C GLN A 44 1.91 2.62 11.14
N THR A 45 0.60 2.46 11.31
CA THR A 45 -0.19 1.44 10.62
C THR A 45 -0.05 1.57 9.11
N MET A 46 0.19 0.45 8.44
CA MET A 46 0.30 0.41 6.99
C MET A 46 -1.08 0.30 6.35
N ALA A 47 -1.21 0.72 5.11
CA ALA A 47 -2.44 0.57 4.34
C ALA A 47 -2.13 -0.10 3.01
N ARG A 48 -3.15 -0.69 2.38
CA ARG A 48 -3.00 -1.23 1.04
C ARG A 48 -2.90 -0.04 0.07
N GLY A 49 -1.79 0.04 -0.67
CA GLY A 49 -1.57 1.05 -1.70
C GLY A 49 -2.32 0.75 -3.00
#